data_AF-A0A6N7QBW5-F1
#
_entry.id   AF-A0A6N7QBW5-F1
#
_cell.length_a   1.000
_cell.length_b   1.000
_cell.length_c   1.000
_cell.angle_alpha   90.00
_cell.angle_beta   90.00
_cell.angle_gamma   90.00
#
_symmetry.space_group_name_H-M   'P 1'
#
loop_
_entity.id
_entity.type
_entity.pdbx_description
1 polymer ?
#
loop_
_entity_poly.entity_id
_entity_poly.type
_entity_poly.pdbx_seq_one_letter_code
_entity_poly.pdbx_strand_id
1 'polypeptide(L)'
;MEFHDAVLLGVSLDTVERAAEIRLAYYPSSQSRERVLGILCFRGVARLNQITDLDALQQHAGPGNISQFVTGEQPGVSHLYLVRGLIEIVANAVAFHAVPDSWQQPLRSLDVT
;
A
#
# COMPACT_ATOMS: atom_id res chain seq x y z
N MET A 1 -8.02 8.82 5.99
CA MET A 1 -6.99 8.96 4.94
C MET A 1 -7.50 8.18 3.75
N GLU A 2 -7.52 8.78 2.57
CA GLU A 2 -8.18 8.21 1.39
C GLU A 2 -7.11 7.84 0.36
N PHE A 3 -7.03 6.57 0.02
CA PHE A 3 -6.13 6.05 -1.02
C PHE A 3 -6.89 5.60 -2.27
N HIS A 4 -8.05 6.24 -2.52
CA HIS A 4 -8.76 6.05 -3.76
C HIS A 4 -7.84 6.43 -4.94
N ASP A 5 -7.87 5.65 -6.01
CA ASP A 5 -7.01 5.80 -7.19
C ASP A 5 -5.50 5.73 -6.92
N ALA A 6 -5.10 5.28 -5.73
CA ALA A 6 -3.71 4.99 -5.44
C ALA A 6 -3.24 3.70 -6.15
N VAL A 7 -1.93 3.56 -6.28
CA VAL A 7 -1.29 2.40 -6.90
C VAL A 7 -0.48 1.66 -5.86
N LEU A 8 -0.76 0.38 -5.65
CA LEU A 8 0.08 -0.52 -4.87
C LEU A 8 1.40 -0.76 -5.62
N LEU A 9 2.52 -0.42 -4.98
CA LEU A 9 3.87 -0.57 -5.54
C LEU A 9 4.60 -1.80 -4.98
N GLY A 10 4.23 -2.22 -3.79
CA GLY A 10 4.77 -3.43 -3.19
C GLY A 10 4.42 -3.57 -1.71
N VAL A 11 4.58 -4.80 -1.23
CA VAL A 11 4.42 -5.18 0.17
C VAL A 11 5.72 -5.82 0.62
N SER A 12 6.24 -5.41 1.78
CA SER A 12 7.38 -6.06 2.44
C SER A 12 6.95 -6.55 3.82
N LEU A 13 7.57 -7.65 4.26
CA LEU A 13 7.32 -8.27 5.56
C LEU A 13 8.67 -8.57 6.22
N ASP A 14 8.88 -8.02 7.42
CA ASP A 14 9.93 -8.41 8.32
C ASP A 14 9.34 -9.32 9.41
N THR A 15 9.66 -10.61 9.33
CA THR A 15 9.12 -11.61 10.25
C THR A 15 9.80 -11.59 11.62
N VAL A 16 11.03 -11.07 11.71
CA VAL A 16 11.78 -11.01 12.97
C VAL A 16 11.26 -9.86 13.82
N GLU A 17 11.14 -8.67 13.22
CA GLU A 17 10.63 -7.48 13.88
C GLU A 17 9.09 -7.43 13.94
N ARG A 18 8.43 -8.40 13.28
CA ARG A 18 6.96 -8.42 13.10
C ARG A 18 6.45 -7.09 12.57
N ALA A 19 7.05 -6.64 11.47
CA ALA A 19 6.71 -5.39 10.80
C ALA A 19 6.33 -5.65 9.34
N ALA A 20 5.44 -4.83 8.80
CA ALA A 20 5.09 -4.88 7.38
C ALA A 20 5.02 -3.46 6.83
N GLU A 21 5.42 -3.30 5.56
CA GLU A 21 5.27 -2.03 4.86
C GLU A 21 4.48 -2.23 3.58
N ILE A 22 3.54 -1.32 3.35
CA ILE A 22 2.86 -1.20 2.05
C ILE A 22 3.31 0.10 1.41
N ARG A 23 4.00 -0.02 0.28
CA ARG A 23 4.41 1.12 -0.54
C ARG A 23 3.35 1.40 -1.58
N LEU A 24 2.98 2.67 -1.70
CA LEU A 24 1.93 3.11 -2.62
C LEU A 24 2.27 4.46 -3.25
N ALA A 25 1.73 4.71 -4.45
CA ALA A 25 1.69 6.04 -5.04
C ALA A 25 0.27 6.59 -4.91
N TYR A 26 0.10 7.79 -4.36
CA TYR A 26 -1.21 8.39 -4.08
C TYR A 26 -1.25 9.88 -4.40
N TYR A 27 -2.45 10.42 -4.56
CA TYR A 27 -2.67 11.86 -4.67
C TYR A 27 -2.75 12.48 -3.27
N PRO A 28 -1.86 13.44 -2.91
CA PRO A 28 -1.91 14.11 -1.60
C PRO A 28 -3.21 14.87 -1.32
N SER A 29 -3.88 15.31 -2.38
CA SER A 29 -5.15 16.03 -2.32
C SER A 29 -5.96 15.76 -3.59
N SER A 30 -7.26 16.04 -3.56
CA SER A 30 -8.14 15.94 -4.73
C SER A 30 -7.79 16.90 -5.87
N GLN A 31 -6.93 17.90 -5.62
CA GLN A 31 -6.46 18.85 -6.62
C GLN A 31 -5.09 18.45 -7.22
N SER A 32 -4.43 17.46 -6.63
CA SER A 32 -3.12 17.00 -7.08
C SER A 32 -3.24 16.33 -8.44
N ARG A 33 -2.37 16.72 -9.38
CA ARG A 33 -2.33 16.15 -10.75
C ARG A 33 -1.38 14.97 -10.87
N GLU A 34 -0.51 14.79 -9.88
CA GLU A 34 0.52 13.78 -9.86
C GLU A 34 0.46 13.00 -8.55
N ARG A 35 0.83 11.72 -8.62
CA ARG A 35 0.95 10.86 -7.44
C ARG A 35 2.33 11.04 -6.83
N VAL A 36 2.39 11.02 -5.50
CA VAL A 36 3.63 10.95 -4.73
C VAL A 36 3.72 9.63 -4.00
N LEU A 37 4.92 9.28 -3.52
CA LEU A 37 5.15 8.04 -2.78
C LEU A 37 4.71 8.17 -1.31
N GLY A 38 4.10 7.11 -0.81
CA GLY A 38 3.72 6.95 0.58
C GLY A 38 3.98 5.52 1.07
N ILE A 39 4.17 5.38 2.37
CA ILE A 39 4.39 4.08 3.03
C ILE A 39 3.44 3.97 4.22
N LEU A 40 2.67 2.89 4.25
CA LEU A 40 1.98 2.42 5.45
C LEU A 40 2.92 1.47 6.20
N CYS A 41 3.30 1.84 7.41
CA CYS A 41 4.16 1.03 8.27
C CYS A 41 3.33 0.40 9.38
N PHE A 42 3.35 -0.93 9.46
CA PHE A 42 2.67 -1.71 10.48
C PHE A 42 3.67 -2.29 11.46
N ARG A 43 3.36 -2.25 12.76
CA ARG A 43 4.20 -2.80 13.83
C ARG A 43 3.43 -3.79 14.69
N GLY A 44 4.13 -4.81 15.19
CA GLY A 44 3.51 -5.88 15.96
C GLY A 44 2.54 -6.71 15.12
N VAL A 45 2.86 -6.91 13.85
CA VAL A 45 2.06 -7.71 12.91
C VAL A 45 1.89 -9.12 13.47
N ALA A 46 0.64 -9.55 13.60
CA ALA A 46 0.27 -10.89 14.03
C ALA A 46 -0.19 -11.74 12.84
N ARG A 47 -0.79 -11.10 11.83
CA ARG A 47 -1.27 -11.74 10.60
C ARG A 47 -1.19 -10.79 9.43
N LEU A 48 -0.78 -11.31 8.28
CA LEU A 48 -0.89 -10.64 6.98
C LEU A 48 -1.47 -11.66 5.99
N ASN A 49 -2.59 -11.31 5.38
CA ASN A 49 -3.21 -12.08 4.31
C ASN A 49 -3.24 -11.22 3.05
N GLN A 50 -2.85 -11.79 1.92
CA GLN A 50 -2.88 -11.10 0.63
C GLN A 50 -3.51 -12.01 -0.42
N ILE A 51 -4.53 -11.47 -1.10
CA ILE A 51 -5.12 -12.06 -2.30
C ILE A 51 -5.01 -10.98 -3.39
N THR A 52 -4.24 -11.27 -4.43
CA THR A 52 -3.95 -10.30 -5.49
C THR A 52 -4.06 -10.92 -6.87
N ASP A 53 -4.75 -10.23 -7.76
CA ASP A 53 -4.77 -10.49 -9.20
C ASP A 53 -3.75 -9.56 -9.87
N LEU A 54 -2.54 -10.06 -10.12
CA LEU A 54 -1.44 -9.23 -10.61
C LEU A 54 -1.71 -8.66 -12.01
N ASP A 55 -2.40 -9.41 -12.86
CA ASP A 55 -2.81 -8.94 -14.19
C ASP A 55 -3.77 -7.74 -14.06
N ALA A 56 -4.77 -7.85 -13.17
CA ALA A 56 -5.66 -6.73 -12.90
C ALA A 56 -4.92 -5.53 -12.31
N LEU A 57 -4.01 -5.74 -11.36
CA LEU A 57 -3.20 -4.66 -10.76
C LEU A 57 -2.35 -3.94 -11.82
N GLN A 58 -1.74 -4.67 -12.75
CA GLN A 58 -0.93 -4.11 -13.82
C GLN A 58 -1.79 -3.33 -14.82
N GLN A 59 -2.93 -3.88 -15.24
CA GLN A 59 -3.88 -3.21 -16.13
C GLN A 59 -4.42 -1.89 -15.53
N HIS A 60 -4.47 -1.80 -14.20
CA HIS A 60 -4.95 -0.62 -13.48
C HIS A 60 -3.82 0.25 -12.89
N ALA A 61 -2.55 0.02 -13.25
CA ALA A 61 -1.42 0.81 -12.74
C ALA A 61 -1.50 2.30 -13.12
N GLY A 62 -2.16 2.63 -14.24
CA GLY A 62 -2.44 4.01 -14.67
C GLY A 62 -3.57 4.68 -13.86
N PRO A 63 -4.82 4.19 -13.94
CA PRO A 63 -5.96 4.79 -13.24
C PRO A 63 -5.88 4.67 -11.71
N GLY A 64 -5.15 3.69 -11.17
CA GLY A 64 -5.14 3.35 -9.75
C GLY A 64 -5.74 1.98 -9.54
N ASN A 65 -5.16 1.21 -8.62
CA ASN A 65 -5.53 -0.18 -8.35
C ASN A 65 -5.90 -0.43 -6.89
N ILE A 66 -5.98 0.63 -6.08
CA ILE A 66 -6.50 0.64 -4.71
C ILE A 66 -7.86 1.35 -4.72
N SER A 67 -8.88 0.65 -4.22
CA SER A 67 -10.23 1.23 -4.10
C SER A 67 -10.41 1.96 -2.78
N GLN A 68 -9.93 1.37 -1.68
CA GLN A 68 -10.14 1.90 -0.33
C GLN A 68 -9.14 1.31 0.67
N PHE A 69 -8.78 2.11 1.67
CA PHE A 69 -8.14 1.64 2.90
C PHE A 69 -9.04 1.92 4.09
N VAL A 70 -9.26 0.91 4.92
CA VAL A 70 -10.04 1.03 6.14
C VAL A 70 -9.30 0.36 7.29
N THR A 71 -9.33 0.98 8.46
CA THR A 71 -9.10 0.28 9.72
C THR A 71 -10.43 -0.32 10.12
N GLY A 72 -10.53 -1.65 10.20
CA GLY A 72 -11.77 -2.38 10.43
C GLY A 72 -12.40 -2.09 11.80
N GLU A 73 -13.61 -2.59 12.00
CA GLU A 73 -14.37 -2.42 13.26
C GLU A 73 -13.69 -3.11 14.46
N GLN A 74 -12.92 -4.16 14.20
CA GLN A 74 -12.10 -4.82 15.22
C GLN A 74 -10.80 -4.06 15.43
N PRO A 75 -10.43 -3.73 16.67
CA PRO A 75 -9.17 -3.06 16.98
C PRO A 75 -7.97 -3.81 16.38
N GLY A 76 -7.12 -3.08 15.65
CA GLY A 76 -5.87 -3.60 15.10
C GLY A 76 -5.99 -4.32 13.75
N VAL A 77 -7.17 -4.36 13.12
CA VAL A 77 -7.31 -4.91 11.77
C VAL A 77 -7.36 -3.77 10.75
N SER A 78 -6.59 -3.89 9.68
CA SER A 78 -6.62 -2.98 8.52
C SER A 78 -6.87 -3.77 7.25
N HIS A 79 -7.71 -3.22 6.37
CA HIS A 79 -8.03 -3.76 5.05
C HIS A 79 -7.66 -2.73 3.98
N LEU A 80 -6.90 -3.18 2.98
CA LEU A 80 -6.61 -2.44 1.76
C LEU A 80 -7.27 -3.17 0.60
N TYR A 81 -8.39 -2.63 0.12
CA TYR A 81 -9.13 -3.19 -1.00
C TYR A 81 -8.46 -2.81 -2.31
N LEU A 82 -8.15 -3.83 -3.10
CA LEU A 82 -7.50 -3.70 -4.39
C LEU A 82 -8.51 -4.01 -5.50
N VAL A 83 -8.22 -3.61 -6.73
CA VAL A 83 -8.95 -4.16 -7.88
C VAL A 83 -8.77 -5.67 -7.87
N ARG A 84 -9.90 -6.39 -7.72
CA ARG A 84 -9.95 -7.85 -7.65
C ARG A 84 -9.01 -8.46 -6.59
N GLY A 85 -8.89 -7.82 -5.43
CA GLY A 85 -8.02 -8.31 -4.37
C GLY A 85 -8.21 -7.62 -3.01
N LEU A 86 -7.45 -8.08 -2.04
CA LEU A 86 -7.45 -7.59 -0.67
C LEU A 86 -6.09 -7.84 -0.02
N ILE A 87 -5.60 -6.85 0.72
CA ILE A 87 -4.59 -7.05 1.76
C ILE A 87 -5.27 -6.82 3.11
N GLU A 88 -5.21 -7.81 3.99
CA GLU A 88 -5.64 -7.71 5.38
C GLU A 88 -4.43 -7.83 6.29
N ILE A 89 -4.29 -6.91 7.24
CA ILE A 89 -3.22 -6.91 8.23
C ILE A 89 -3.81 -6.78 9.62
N VAL A 90 -3.41 -7.67 10.52
CA VAL A 90 -3.67 -7.56 11.96
C VAL A 90 -2.38 -7.13 12.65
N ALA A 91 -2.38 -5.94 13.26
CA ALA A 91 -1.21 -5.32 13.86
C ALA A 91 -1.58 -4.47 15.08
N ASN A 92 -0.59 -4.17 15.92
CA ASN A 92 -0.78 -3.33 17.11
C ASN A 92 -0.86 -1.84 16.74
N ALA A 93 -0.17 -1.44 15.68
CA ALA A 93 -0.12 -0.05 15.24
C ALA A 93 0.07 0.04 13.72
N VAL A 94 -0.48 1.11 13.15
CA VAL A 94 -0.24 1.55 11.78
C VAL A 94 0.11 3.03 11.77
N ALA A 95 1.11 3.40 11.00
CA ALA A 95 1.49 4.78 10.73
C ALA A 95 1.62 5.00 9.23
N PHE A 96 1.36 6.23 8.80
CA PHE A 96 1.57 6.63 7.41
C PHE A 96 2.70 7.64 7.31
N HIS A 97 3.60 7.42 6.37
CA HIS A 97 4.71 8.31 6.06
C HIS A 97 4.66 8.69 4.59
N ALA A 98 4.47 9.99 4.32
CA ALA A 98 4.75 10.53 3.00
C ALA A 98 6.27 10.46 2.76
N VAL A 99 6.69 9.93 1.62
CA VAL A 99 8.11 9.87 1.27
C VAL A 99 8.50 11.26 0.74
N PRO A 100 9.54 11.90 1.30
CA PRO A 100 9.99 13.20 0.84
C PRO A 100 10.37 13.16 -0.66
N ASP A 101 10.15 14.27 -1.37
CA ASP A 101 10.47 14.39 -2.80
C ASP A 101 11.92 14.00 -3.13
N SER A 102 12.86 14.26 -2.21
CA SER A 102 14.28 13.90 -2.36
C SER A 102 14.56 12.39 -2.39
N TRP A 103 13.57 11.55 -2.02
CA TRP A 103 13.66 10.09 -1.95
C TRP A 103 12.71 9.40 -2.95
N GLN A 104 12.03 10.20 -3.80
CA GLN A 104 11.25 9.70 -4.91
C GLN A 104 12.19 9.23 -6.03
N GLN A 105 12.84 8.09 -5.84
CA GLN A 105 13.50 7.43 -6.96
C GLN A 105 12.44 6.81 -7.88
N PRO A 106 12.57 6.93 -9.21
CA PRO A 106 11.74 6.15 -10.10
C PRO A 106 12.02 4.67 -9.84
N LEU A 107 10.95 3.90 -9.61
CA LEU A 107 10.97 2.44 -9.58
C LEU A 107 11.56 1.95 -10.90
N ARG A 108 12.89 1.75 -10.94
CA ARG A 108 13.52 1.01 -12.02
C ARG A 108 13.07 -0.43 -11.88
N SER A 109 12.56 -0.98 -12.96
CA SER A 109 12.25 -2.39 -13.11
C SER A 109 13.41 -3.21 -12.56
N LEU A 110 13.09 -4.16 -11.67
CA LEU A 110 13.97 -5.29 -11.48
C LEU A 110 13.92 -6.07 -12.80
N ASP A 111 14.87 -5.77 -13.69
CA ASP A 111 15.14 -6.59 -14.86
C ASP A 111 15.65 -7.93 -14.35
N VAL A 112 14.73 -8.88 -14.16
CA VAL A 112 15.09 -10.30 -14.00
C VAL A 112 15.35 -10.80 -15.41
N THR A 113 16.64 -10.92 -15.75
CA THR A 113 17.11 -11.57 -16.98
C THR A 113 17.24 -13.08 -16.76
#